data_AF-A0A7C5T270-F1
#
_entry.id   AF-A0A7C5T270-F1
#
_cell.length_a   1.000
_cell.length_b   1.000
_cell.length_c   1.000
_cell.angle_alpha   90.00
_cell.angle_beta   90.00
_cell.angle_gamma   90.00
#
_symmetry.space_group_name_H-M   'P 1'
#
loop_
_entity.id
_entity.type
_entity.pdbx_description
1 polymer ?
#
loop_
_entity_poly.entity_id
_entity_poly.type
_entity_poly.pdbx_seq_one_letter_code
_entity_poly.pdbx_strand_id
1 'polypeptide(L)'
;MVGVDANARYLVLALVKSYGKPVEKRAIHAHMQKLAQKLGLELRFFGEQPFSPELEHELESMVAEGLLKPLFLVGPSYTELYREYFVLTEKGAKKLKEFKKASEIESVVSEYLAEGEKQVAQLD
;
A
#
# COMPACT_ATOMS: atom_id res chain seq x y z
N MET A 1 5.54 20.01 11.89
CA MET A 1 5.11 19.07 10.83
C MET A 1 6.27 18.13 10.60
N VAL A 2 6.11 16.83 10.84
CA VAL A 2 7.19 15.86 10.62
C VAL A 2 7.31 15.70 9.11
N GLY A 3 8.33 16.35 8.54
CA GLY A 3 8.75 16.17 7.15
C GLY A 3 9.33 14.77 6.97
N VAL A 4 8.47 13.77 6.92
CA VAL A 4 8.84 12.51 6.28
C VAL A 4 8.83 12.85 4.79
N ASP A 5 9.98 12.78 4.13
CA ASP A 5 10.05 12.52 2.69
C ASP A 5 9.42 11.14 2.44
N ALA A 6 8.11 11.04 2.64
CA ALA A 6 7.35 9.81 2.63
C ALA A 6 7.11 9.46 1.18
N ASN A 7 8.10 8.78 0.61
CA ASN A 7 8.01 8.28 -0.75
C ASN A 7 6.96 7.15 -0.78
N ALA A 8 5.92 7.35 -1.60
CA ALA A 8 4.79 6.44 -1.75
C ALA A 8 5.21 4.98 -1.93
N ARG A 9 6.32 4.74 -2.64
CA ARG A 9 6.95 3.42 -2.80
C ARG A 9 7.19 2.71 -1.48
N TYR A 10 7.89 3.37 -0.54
CA TYR A 10 8.29 2.72 0.70
C TYR A 10 7.11 2.53 1.63
N LEU A 11 6.10 3.43 1.57
CA LEU A 11 4.82 3.22 2.25
C LEU A 11 4.10 1.99 1.71
N VAL A 12 4.06 1.80 0.39
CA VAL A 12 3.50 0.58 -0.22
C VAL A 12 4.27 -0.66 0.21
N LEU A 13 5.60 -0.64 0.15
CA LEU A 13 6.42 -1.80 0.57
C LEU A 13 6.16 -2.15 2.03
N ALA A 14 6.11 -1.15 2.92
CA ALA A 14 5.84 -1.34 4.33
C ALA A 14 4.40 -1.82 4.56
N LEU A 15 3.41 -1.29 3.84
CA LEU A 15 2.02 -1.74 3.90
C LEU A 15 1.91 -3.22 3.53
N VAL A 16 2.44 -3.62 2.37
CA VAL A 16 2.39 -5.02 1.91
C VAL A 16 3.17 -5.93 2.86
N LYS A 17 4.30 -5.47 3.41
CA LYS A 17 5.05 -6.20 4.45
C LYS A 17 4.20 -6.45 5.70
N SER A 18 3.55 -5.41 6.23
CA SER A 18 2.77 -5.49 7.48
C SER A 18 1.57 -6.41 7.35
N TYR A 19 0.96 -6.50 6.17
CA TYR A 19 -0.14 -7.43 5.91
C TYR A 19 0.29 -8.91 5.93
N GLY A 20 1.55 -9.22 5.61
CA GLY A 20 2.08 -10.59 5.58
C GLY A 20 1.44 -11.53 4.53
N LYS A 21 0.50 -11.03 3.73
CA LYS A 21 -0.26 -11.76 2.71
C LYS A 21 -0.46 -10.87 1.47
N PRO A 22 -0.84 -11.44 0.30
CA PRO A 22 -1.13 -10.66 -0.89
C PRO A 22 -2.18 -9.58 -0.61
N VAL A 23 -1.94 -8.35 -1.06
CA VAL A 23 -2.85 -7.21 -0.87
C VAL A 23 -3.46 -6.81 -2.20
N GLU A 24 -4.78 -6.67 -2.23
CA GLU A 24 -5.50 -6.25 -3.44
C GLU A 24 -5.09 -4.83 -3.85
N LYS A 25 -4.90 -4.60 -5.16
CA LYS A 25 -4.53 -3.28 -5.69
C LYS A 25 -5.48 -2.18 -5.21
N ARG A 26 -6.79 -2.43 -5.27
CA ARG A 26 -7.81 -1.50 -4.76
C ARG A 26 -7.63 -1.16 -3.29
N ALA A 27 -7.31 -2.15 -2.45
CA ALA A 27 -7.06 -1.93 -1.04
C ALA A 27 -5.81 -1.05 -0.82
N ILE A 28 -4.75 -1.25 -1.62
CA ILE A 28 -3.56 -0.39 -1.56
C ILE A 28 -3.92 1.07 -1.87
N HIS A 29 -4.68 1.34 -2.93
CA HIS A 29 -5.13 2.71 -3.23
C HIS A 29 -5.95 3.32 -2.08
N ALA A 30 -6.86 2.55 -1.47
CA ALA A 30 -7.64 3.01 -0.33
C ALA A 30 -6.79 3.31 0.92
N HIS A 31 -5.81 2.46 1.23
CA HIS A 31 -4.88 2.70 2.33
C HIS A 31 -3.99 3.91 2.06
N MET A 32 -3.46 4.02 0.85
CA MET A 32 -2.61 5.12 0.44
C MET A 32 -3.34 6.46 0.42
N GLN A 33 -4.63 6.50 0.10
CA GLN A 33 -5.42 7.72 0.23
C GLN A 33 -5.43 8.24 1.68
N LYS A 34 -5.70 7.36 2.64
CA LYS A 34 -5.75 7.72 4.06
C LYS A 34 -4.37 8.11 4.58
N LEU A 35 -3.32 7.37 4.21
CA LEU A 35 -1.93 7.69 4.55
C LEU A 35 -1.49 9.02 3.92
N ALA A 36 -1.82 9.28 2.66
CA ALA A 36 -1.51 10.52 1.97
C ALA A 36 -2.16 11.72 2.66
N GLN A 37 -3.42 11.62 3.05
CA GLN A 37 -4.11 12.66 3.81
C GLN A 37 -3.47 12.90 5.19
N LYS A 38 -3.11 11.82 5.91
CA LYS A 38 -2.48 11.91 7.24
C LYS A 38 -1.07 12.52 7.18
N LEU A 39 -0.31 12.21 6.13
CA LEU A 39 1.10 12.58 5.99
C LEU A 39 1.33 13.81 5.10
N GLY A 40 0.29 14.34 4.46
CA GLY A 40 0.40 15.48 3.55
C GLY A 40 1.10 15.14 2.22
N LEU A 41 0.89 13.92 1.70
CA LEU A 41 1.44 13.53 0.40
C LEU A 41 0.59 14.09 -0.75
N GLU A 42 1.27 14.60 -1.77
CA GLU A 42 0.64 15.14 -2.98
C GLU A 42 0.27 14.01 -3.96
N LEU A 43 -0.67 13.16 -3.57
CA LEU A 43 -1.29 12.15 -4.44
C LEU A 43 -2.73 12.53 -4.73
N ARG A 44 -3.14 12.49 -6.01
CA ARG A 44 -4.52 12.77 -6.41
C ARG A 44 -5.33 11.49 -6.38
N PHE A 45 -6.49 11.50 -5.76
CA PHE A 45 -7.40 10.37 -5.71
C PHE A 45 -8.76 10.72 -6.28
N PHE A 46 -9.35 9.79 -7.03
CA PHE A 46 -10.65 9.96 -7.70
C PHE A 46 -11.61 8.83 -7.35
N GLY A 47 -12.91 9.14 -7.32
CA GLY A 47 -14.00 8.19 -7.15
C GLY A 47 -14.27 7.75 -5.70
N GLU A 48 -15.39 7.04 -5.50
CA GLU A 48 -15.74 6.43 -4.21
C GLU A 48 -14.83 5.24 -3.87
N GLN A 49 -14.43 4.48 -4.89
CA GLN A 49 -13.30 3.55 -4.81
C GLN A 49 -12.05 4.34 -5.20
N PRO A 50 -11.26 4.80 -4.23
CA PRO A 50 -10.18 5.74 -4.51
C PRO A 50 -9.17 5.13 -5.46
N PHE A 51 -8.79 5.91 -6.47
CA PHE A 51 -7.74 5.57 -7.43
C PHE A 51 -6.83 6.78 -7.64
N SER A 52 -5.51 6.56 -7.59
CA SER A 52 -4.49 7.56 -7.91
C SER A 52 -3.67 7.15 -9.13
N PRO A 53 -3.68 7.92 -10.24
CA PRO A 53 -2.83 7.66 -11.40
C PRO A 53 -1.33 7.65 -11.04
N GLU A 54 -0.91 8.53 -10.13
CA GLU A 54 0.48 8.61 -9.69
C GLU A 54 0.89 7.35 -8.91
N LEU A 55 -0.01 6.86 -8.04
CA LEU A 55 0.22 5.62 -7.32
C LEU A 55 0.21 4.41 -8.26
N GLU A 56 -0.66 4.39 -9.26
CA GLU A 56 -0.72 3.30 -10.24
C GLU A 56 0.60 3.19 -11.01
N HIS A 57 1.13 4.31 -11.51
CA HIS A 57 2.43 4.32 -12.18
C HIS A 57 3.57 3.90 -11.25
N GLU A 58 3.52 4.28 -9.97
CA GLU A 58 4.52 3.81 -9.00
C GLU A 58 4.41 2.30 -8.77
N LEU A 59 3.20 1.74 -8.67
CA LEU A 59 2.98 0.29 -8.56
C LEU A 59 3.50 -0.46 -9.79
N GLU A 60 3.20 0.02 -11.00
CA GLU A 60 3.71 -0.53 -12.26
C GLU A 60 5.25 -0.53 -12.29
N SER A 61 5.87 0.58 -11.88
CA SER A 61 7.32 0.73 -11.77
C SER A 61 7.91 -0.26 -10.75
N MET A 62 7.29 -0.39 -9.58
CA MET A 62 7.72 -1.35 -8.55
C MET A 62 7.61 -2.81 -9.01
N VAL A 63 6.60 -3.14 -9.83
CA VAL A 63 6.48 -4.46 -10.46
C VAL A 63 7.57 -4.67 -11.51
N ALA A 64 7.80 -3.70 -12.39
CA ALA A 64 8.84 -3.77 -13.41
C ALA A 64 10.24 -3.90 -12.79
N GLU A 65 10.49 -3.22 -11.67
CA GLU A 65 11.71 -3.34 -10.88
C GLU A 65 11.80 -4.66 -10.09
N GLY A 66 10.73 -5.46 -10.02
CA GLY A 66 10.67 -6.71 -9.26
C GLY A 66 10.62 -6.53 -7.74
N LEU A 67 10.19 -5.36 -7.26
CA LEU A 67 9.96 -5.09 -5.84
C LEU A 67 8.62 -5.67 -5.36
N LEU A 68 7.64 -5.69 -6.27
CA LEU A 68 6.35 -6.35 -6.10
C LEU A 68 6.16 -7.42 -7.15
N LYS A 69 5.40 -8.46 -6.80
CA LYS A 69 4.94 -9.48 -7.75
C LYS A 69 3.41 -9.42 -7.86
N PRO A 70 2.85 -9.22 -9.07
CA PRO A 70 1.42 -9.29 -9.27
C PRO A 70 0.94 -10.74 -9.21
N LEU A 71 -0.21 -10.96 -8.59
CA LEU A 71 -0.98 -12.19 -8.58
C LEU A 71 -2.39 -11.86 -9.06
N PHE A 72 -2.86 -12.60 -10.07
CA PHE A 72 -4.22 -12.46 -10.59
C PHE A 72 -5.08 -13.57 -10.01
N LEU A 73 -6.10 -13.19 -9.23
CA LEU A 73 -7.06 -14.11 -8.64
C LEU A 73 -8.40 -13.94 -9.33
N VAL A 74 -9.09 -15.05 -9.61
CA VAL A 74 -10.45 -15.04 -10.15
C VAL A 74 -11.38 -14.45 -9.09
N GLY A 75 -12.21 -13.48 -9.47
CA GLY A 75 -13.21 -12.93 -8.57
C GLY A 75 -14.29 -13.96 -8.19
N PRO A 76 -15.14 -13.65 -7.19
CA PRO A 76 -16.26 -14.52 -6.81
C PRO A 76 -17.35 -14.63 -7.89
N SER A 77 -17.32 -13.75 -8.90
CA SER A 77 -18.34 -13.63 -9.95
C SER A 77 -17.76 -14.04 -11.30
N TYR A 78 -18.50 -14.82 -12.10
CA TYR A 78 -18.10 -15.25 -13.45
C TYR A 78 -17.80 -14.09 -14.42
N THR A 79 -18.28 -12.88 -14.10
CA THR A 79 -18.09 -11.63 -14.88
C THR A 79 -16.93 -10.77 -14.39
N GLU A 80 -16.32 -11.07 -13.24
CA GLU A 80 -15.15 -10.35 -12.73
C GLU A 80 -13.87 -11.08 -13.17
N LEU A 81 -13.38 -10.72 -14.37
CA LEU A 81 -12.31 -11.45 -15.07
C LEU A 81 -11.11 -11.76 -14.17
N TYR A 82 -10.49 -10.77 -13.53
CA TYR A 82 -9.39 -10.97 -12.57
C TYR A 82 -9.26 -9.79 -11.60
N ARG A 83 -8.99 -10.10 -10.33
CA ARG A 83 -8.54 -9.12 -9.33
C ARG A 83 -7.04 -9.21 -9.18
N GLU A 84 -6.39 -8.05 -9.19
CA GLU A 84 -4.93 -7.95 -9.07
C GLU A 84 -4.53 -7.74 -7.62
N TYR A 85 -3.61 -8.59 -7.15
CA TYR A 85 -3.01 -8.55 -5.82
C TYR A 85 -1.50 -8.38 -5.96
N PHE A 86 -0.88 -7.76 -4.98
CA PHE A 86 0.58 -7.64 -4.93
C PHE A 86 1.15 -8.37 -3.73
N VAL A 87 2.28 -9.04 -3.97
CA VAL A 87 3.11 -9.68 -2.95
C VAL A 87 4.47 -9.00 -2.91
N LEU A 88 4.97 -8.78 -1.70
CA LEU A 88 6.32 -8.27 -1.48
C LEU A 88 7.34 -9.34 -1.89
N THR A 89 8.28 -8.99 -2.77
CA THR A 89 9.39 -9.88 -3.12
C THR A 89 10.53 -9.77 -2.13
N GLU A 90 11.47 -10.72 -2.14
CA GLU A 90 12.70 -10.60 -1.36
C GLU A 90 13.50 -9.34 -1.72
N LYS A 91 13.51 -8.96 -3.01
CA LYS A 91 14.14 -7.74 -3.49
C LYS A 91 13.44 -6.50 -2.92
N GLY A 92 12.10 -6.47 -2.91
CA GLY A 92 11.31 -5.41 -2.29
C GLY A 92 11.57 -5.29 -0.79
N ALA A 93 11.59 -6.42 -0.08
CA ALA A 93 11.88 -6.46 1.36
C ALA A 93 13.30 -5.97 1.68
N LYS A 94 14.29 -6.37 0.88
CA LYS A 94 15.67 -5.88 1.01
C LYS A 94 15.76 -4.38 0.75
N LYS A 95 15.12 -3.90 -0.31
CA LYS A 95 15.09 -2.48 -0.66
C LYS A 95 14.46 -1.62 0.43
N LEU A 96 13.38 -2.09 1.06
CA LEU A 96 12.77 -1.44 2.22
C LEU A 96 13.74 -1.39 3.40
N LYS A 97 14.42 -2.50 3.74
CA LYS A 97 15.40 -2.54 4.84
C LYS A 97 16.60 -1.61 4.64
N GLU A 98 17.03 -1.41 3.40
CA GLU A 98 18.15 -0.53 3.04
C GLU A 98 17.77 0.96 3.03
N PHE A 99 16.47 1.29 3.12
CA PHE A 99 16.02 2.66 3.15
C PHE A 99 16.37 3.34 4.48
N LYS A 100 16.97 4.53 4.44
CA LYS A 100 17.46 5.24 5.63
C LYS A 100 16.39 5.45 6.70
N LYS A 101 15.13 5.67 6.30
CA LYS A 101 13.98 5.90 7.19
C LYS A 101 13.04 4.69 7.25
N ALA A 102 13.56 3.47 7.06
CA ALA A 102 12.75 2.25 7.06
C ALA A 102 11.93 2.08 8.35
N SER A 103 12.57 2.24 9.51
CA SER A 103 11.91 2.12 10.82
C SER A 103 10.80 3.15 11.02
N GLU A 104 11.01 4.39 10.59
CA GLU A 104 10.01 5.47 10.66
C GLU A 104 8.78 5.12 9.81
N ILE A 105 9.00 4.70 8.56
CA ILE A 105 7.90 4.31 7.66
C ILE A 105 7.15 3.09 8.19
N GLU A 106 7.86 2.08 8.69
CA GLU A 106 7.24 0.89 9.25
C GLU A 106 6.41 1.22 10.50
N SER A 107 6.88 2.14 11.36
CA SER A 107 6.10 2.62 12.52
C SER A 107 4.82 3.33 12.08
N VAL A 108 4.92 4.26 11.13
CA VAL A 108 3.78 5.02 10.60
C VAL A 108 2.71 4.09 10.03
N VAL A 109 3.11 3.09 9.23
CA VAL A 109 2.18 2.10 8.68
C VAL A 109 1.57 1.23 9.77
N SER A 110 2.36 0.80 10.74
CA SER A 110 1.88 -0.05 11.84
C SER A 110 0.87 0.67 12.74
N GLU A 111 1.15 1.93 13.08
CA GLU A 111 0.24 2.80 13.82
C GLU A 111 -1.07 3.02 13.06
N TYR A 112 -0.98 3.30 11.75
CA TYR A 112 -2.15 3.45 10.88
C TYR A 112 -3.03 2.19 10.85
N LEU A 113 -2.44 1.01 10.74
CA LEU A 113 -3.19 -0.24 10.74
C LEU A 113 -3.83 -0.52 12.10
N ALA A 114 -3.11 -0.27 13.20
CA ALA A 114 -3.62 -0.43 14.56
C ALA A 114 -4.77 0.55 14.90
N GLU A 115 -4.74 1.77 14.37
CA GLU A 115 -5.86 2.72 14.47
C GLU A 115 -7.12 2.17 13.79
N GLY A 116 -6.97 1.52 12.64
CA GLY A 116 -8.07 0.89 11.91
C GLY A 116 -8.74 -0.25 12.68
N GLU A 117 -7.95 -1.12 13.31
CA GLU A 117 -8.46 -2.25 14.10
C GLU A 117 -9.27 -1.80 15.33
N LYS A 118 -8.85 -0.72 16.01
CA LYS A 118 -9.55 -0.18 17.17
C LYS A 118 -10.92 0.41 16.84
N GLN A 119 -11.09 0.96 15.63
CA GLN A 119 -12.38 1.51 15.19
C GLN A 119 -13.39 0.41 14.90
N VAL A 120 -12.94 -0.75 14.39
CA VAL A 120 -13.81 -1.90 14.14
C VAL A 120 -14.25 -2.54 15.46
N ALA A 121 -13.33 -2.69 16.43
CA ALA A 121 -13.63 -3.29 17.73
C ALA A 121 -14.52 -2.44 18.68
N GLN A 122 -14.78 -1.17 18.35
CA GLN A 122 -15.68 -0.29 19.12
C GLN A 122 -17.10 -0.22 18.57
N LEU A 123 -17.35 -0.88 17.43
CA LEU A 123 -18.65 -0.96 16.77
C LEU A 123 -19.37 -2.30 17.03
N ASP A 124 -18.72 -3.20 17.78
CA ASP A 124 -19.27 -4.45 18.32
C ASP A 124 -19.62 -4.30 19.81
#